data_AF-A0A7V4KCS7-F1
#
_entry.id   AF-A0A7V4KCS7-F1
#
_cell.length_a   1.000
_cell.length_b   1.000
_cell.length_c   1.000
_cell.angle_alpha   90.00
_cell.angle_beta   90.00
_cell.angle_gamma   90.00
#
_symmetry.space_group_name_H-M   'P 1'
#
loop_
_entity.id
_entity.type
_entity.pdbx_description
1 polymer ?
#
loop_
_entity_poly.entity_id
_entity_poly.type
_entity_poly.pdbx_seq_one_letter_code
_entity_poly.pdbx_strand_id
1 'polypeptide(L)' 'AVAEALAAKTPCIVAETSALSEWVDNRNVFGLNYPVSIEELTDLINRVSRIGVEGVNIPSWDSVVERLKKVYRGVLDDF' A
#
# COMPACT_ATOMS: atom_id res chain seq x y z
N ALA A 1 -5.82 -1.24 6.50
CA ALA A 1 -4.67 -0.98 7.38
C ALA A 1 -3.58 -0.15 6.72
N VAL A 2 -2.99 -0.50 5.57
CA VAL A 2 -1.84 0.25 4.99
C VAL A 2 -2.16 1.73 4.77
N ALA A 3 -3.29 2.04 4.13
CA ALA A 3 -3.77 3.41 3.95
C ALA A 3 -3.85 4.19 5.27
N GLU A 4 -4.42 3.58 6.31
CA GLU A 4 -4.62 4.23 7.62
C GLU A 4 -3.29 4.47 8.35
N ALA A 5 -2.37 3.50 8.30
CA ALA A 5 -1.04 3.63 8.87
C ALA A 5 -0.26 4.77 8.20
N LEU A 6 -0.29 4.85 6.87
CA LEU A 6 0.33 5.94 6.14
C LEU A 6 -0.31 7.31 6.46
N ALA A 7 -1.63 7.37 6.64
CA ALA A 7 -2.33 8.59 7.07
C ALA A 7 -1.88 9.02 8.47
N ALA A 8 -1.60 8.06 9.35
CA ALA A 8 -1.07 8.25 10.69
C ALA A 8 0.46 8.47 10.74
N LYS A 9 1.12 8.62 9.58
CA LYS A 9 2.58 8.79 9.47
C LYS A 9 3.41 7.60 9.98
N THR A 10 2.84 6.40 9.91
CA THR A 10 3.48 5.15 10.32
C THR A 10 3.91 4.34 9.09
N PRO A 11 5.20 4.03 8.92
CA PRO A 11 5.66 3.21 7.81
C PRO A 11 5.18 1.76 7.98
N CYS A 12 5.03 1.05 6.86
CA CYS A 12 4.49 -0.31 6.85
C CYS A 12 5.51 -1.32 6.33
N ILE A 13 5.55 -2.49 6.95
CA ILE A 13 6.16 -3.70 6.39
C ILE A 13 5.01 -4.67 6.10
N VAL A 14 4.93 -5.18 4.88
CA VAL A 14 3.86 -6.08 4.43
C VAL A 14 4.43 -7.37 3.87
N ALA A 15 3.72 -8.48 4.02
CA ALA A 15 3.96 -9.63 3.17
C ALA A 15 3.53 -9.26 1.74
N GLU A 16 4.43 -9.38 0.78
CA GLU A 16 4.22 -8.97 -0.60
C GLU A 16 3.39 -10.01 -1.36
N THR A 17 2.12 -10.12 -0.97
CA THR A 17 1.17 -11.03 -1.56
C THR A 17 -0.09 -10.29 -2.01
N SER A 18 -0.57 -10.62 -3.20
CA SER A 18 -1.85 -10.16 -3.74
C SER A 18 -2.01 -8.63 -3.69
N ALA A 19 -3.08 -8.14 -3.06
CA ALA A 19 -3.40 -6.72 -2.99
C ALA A 19 -2.39 -5.89 -2.18
N LEU A 20 -1.54 -6.51 -1.34
CA LEU A 20 -0.53 -5.77 -0.57
C LEU A 20 0.68 -5.39 -1.42
N SER A 21 0.98 -6.15 -2.48
CA SER A 21 2.07 -5.83 -3.41
C SER A 21 1.85 -4.48 -4.11
N GLU A 22 0.59 -4.09 -4.35
CA GLU A 22 0.23 -2.81 -4.96
C GLU A 22 0.59 -1.59 -4.08
N TRP A 23 0.79 -1.80 -2.77
CA TRP A 23 1.15 -0.73 -1.85
C TRP A 23 2.66 -0.55 -1.69
N VAL A 24 3.48 -1.52 -2.09
CA VAL A 24 4.94 -1.48 -1.89
C VAL A 24 5.54 -0.40 -2.79
N ASP A 25 6.15 0.61 -2.18
CA ASP A 25 6.81 1.73 -2.86
C ASP A 25 8.31 1.81 -2.54
N ASN A 26 8.81 0.94 -1.65
CA ASN A 26 10.18 0.93 -1.12
C ASN A 26 10.62 2.26 -0.49
N ARG A 27 9.66 3.10 -0.08
CA ARG A 27 9.88 4.39 0.57
C ARG A 27 9.14 4.50 1.89
N ASN A 28 7.84 4.24 1.88
CA ASN A 28 6.96 4.27 3.06
C ASN A 28 6.37 2.89 3.38
N VAL A 29 6.23 2.02 2.37
CA VAL A 29 5.73 0.65 2.49
C VAL A 29 6.75 -0.32 1.87
N PHE A 30 7.16 -1.29 2.66
CA PHE A 30 8.22 -2.24 2.32
C PHE A 30 7.64 -3.66 2.25
N GLY A 31 8.03 -4.40 1.21
CA GLY A 31 7.60 -5.78 0.98
C GLY A 31 8.57 -6.80 1.56
N LEU A 32 8.04 -7.93 2.01
CA LEU A 32 8.77 -9.17 2.29
C LEU A 32 8.13 -10.33 1.54
N ASN A 33 8.94 -11.22 0.99
CA ASN A 33 8.44 -12.41 0.32
C ASN A 33 7.76 -13.36 1.32
N TYR A 34 6.80 -14.13 0.82
CA TYR A 34 6.17 -15.20 1.58
C TYR A 34 6.77 -16.57 1.17
N PRO A 35 7.11 -17.46 2.13
CA PRO A 35 7.01 -17.30 3.59
C PRO A 35 8.03 -16.30 4.14
N VAL A 36 7.64 -15.57 5.20
CA VAL A 36 8.47 -14.51 5.79
C VAL A 36 9.64 -15.12 6.56
N SER A 37 10.87 -14.70 6.25
CA SER A 37 12.04 -14.96 7.08
C SER A 37 12.05 -14.04 8.30
N ILE A 38 12.33 -14.60 9.48
CA ILE A 38 12.45 -13.85 10.72
C ILE A 38 13.68 -12.93 10.70
N GLU A 39 14.76 -13.40 10.08
CA GLU A 39 15.99 -12.65 9.92
C GLU A 39 15.74 -11.41 9.05
N GLU A 40 15.15 -11.60 7.86
CA GLU A 40 14.83 -10.50 6.94
C GLU A 40 13.85 -9.50 7.56
N LEU A 41 12.84 -9.99 8.29
CA LEU A 41 11.88 -9.14 8.98
C LEU A 41 12.55 -8.30 10.06
N THR A 42 13.41 -8.90 10.88
CA THR A 42 14.08 -8.20 11.99
C THR A 42 15.00 -7.10 11.46
N ASP A 43 15.76 -7.40 10.41
CA ASP A 43 16.62 -6.42 9.75
C ASP A 43 15.80 -5.27 9.15
N LEU A 44 14.67 -5.59 8.53
CA LEU A 44 13.82 -4.58 7.93
C LEU A 44 13.15 -3.69 8.99
N ILE A 45 12.68 -4.24 10.11
CA ILE A 45 12.14 -3.45 11.24
C ILE A 45 13.19 -2.45 11.75
N ASN A 46 14.43 -2.91 11.96
CA ASN A 46 15.51 -2.04 12.45
C ASN A 46 15.79 -0.88 11.49
N ARG A 47 15.76 -1.11 10.17
CA ARG A 47 15.92 -0.05 9.17
C ARG A 47 14.72 0.89 9.13
N VAL A 48 13.50 0.35 9.09
CA VAL A 48 12.26 1.09 8.85
C VAL A 48 11.84 1.92 10.07
N SER A 49 12.14 1.47 11.30
CA SER A 49 11.83 2.19 12.55
C SER A 49 12.40 3.61 12.63
N ARG A 50 13.38 3.94 11.78
CA ARG A 50 14.06 5.25 11.73
C ARG A 50 13.54 6.15 10.61
N ILE A 51 12.59 5.68 9.80
CA ILE A 51 12.08 6.39 8.62
C ILE A 51 10.84 7.19 9.01
N GLY A 52 10.80 8.46 8.61
CA GLY A 52 9.59 9.28 8.66
C GLY A 52 8.78 9.16 7.37
N VAL A 53 7.45 9.03 7.50
CA VAL A 53 6.56 8.88 6.33
C VAL A 53 6.32 10.23 5.63
N GLU A 54 6.66 10.28 4.34
CA GLU A 54 6.60 11.50 3.52
C GLU A 54 5.91 11.26 2.16
N GLY A 55 5.35 12.33 1.60
CA GLY A 55 4.82 12.30 0.22
C GLY A 55 3.69 11.30 0.01
N VAL A 56 2.86 11.07 1.04
CA VAL A 56 1.81 10.06 0.99
C VAL A 56 0.68 10.51 0.08
N ASN A 57 0.40 9.72 -0.95
CA ASN A 57 -0.76 9.89 -1.82
C ASN A 57 -1.73 8.72 -1.59
N ILE A 58 -2.65 8.89 -0.64
CA ILE A 58 -3.65 7.87 -0.30
C ILE A 58 -4.91 8.14 -1.12
N PRO A 59 -5.41 7.17 -1.90
CA PRO A 59 -6.68 7.33 -2.59
C PRO A 59 -7.81 7.50 -1.57
N SER A 60 -8.63 8.55 -1.72
CA SER A 60 -9.87 8.69 -0.97
C SER A 60 -10.94 7.73 -1.49
N TRP A 61 -11.93 7.43 -0.66
CA TRP A 61 -13.10 6.67 -1.10
C TRP A 61 -13.83 7.36 -2.25
N ASP A 62 -13.91 8.70 -2.25
CA ASP A 62 -14.51 9.46 -3.35
C ASP A 62 -13.77 9.21 -4.67
N SER A 63 -12.44 9.26 -4.65
CA SER A 63 -11.61 8.99 -5.83
C SER A 63 -11.81 7.56 -6.35
N VAL A 64 -11.90 6.58 -5.45
CA VAL A 64 -12.16 5.18 -5.82
C VAL A 64 -13.55 5.02 -6.43
N VAL A 65 -14.57 5.63 -5.84
CA VAL A 65 -15.95 5.60 -6.36
C VAL A 65 -16.06 6.28 -7.72
N GLU A 66 -15.37 7.39 -7.96
CA GLU A 66 -15.36 8.04 -9.27
C GLU A 66 -14.66 7.19 -10.34
N ARG A 67 -13.57 6.50 -9.99
CA ARG A 67 -12.95 5.51 -10.88
C ARG A 67 -13.90 4.35 -11.20
N LEU A 68 -14.62 3.86 -10.20
CA LEU A 68 -15.60 2.79 -10.37
C LEU A 68 -16.73 3.20 -11.32
N LYS A 69 -17.32 4.39 -11.12
CA LYS A 69 -18.38 4.93 -12.00
C LYS A 69 -17.94 5.00 -13.46
N LYS A 70 -16.68 5.38 -13.72
CA LYS A 70 -16.14 5.46 -15.10
C LYS A 70 -16.11 4.09 -15.78
N VAL A 71 -15.68 3.04 -15.07
CA VAL A 71 -15.67 1.67 -15.61
C VAL A 71 -17.09 1.24 -15.97
N TYR A 72 -18.06 1.46 -15.09
CA TYR A 72 -19.46 1.08 -15.34
C TYR A 72 -20.09 1.86 -16.51
N ARG A 73 -19.79 3.16 -16.67
CA ARG A 73 -20.26 3.94 -17.82
C ARG A 73 -19.68 3.40 -19.12
N GLY A 74 -18.38 3.10 -19.17
CA GLY A 74 -17.75 2.52 -20.37
C GLY A 74 -18.43 1.20 -20.78
N VAL A 75 -18.73 0.34 -19.81
CA VAL A 75 -19.48 -0.90 -20.09
C VAL A 75 -20.88 -0.61 -20.64
N LEU A 76 -21.58 0.41 -20.14
CA LEU A 76 -22.92 0.78 -20.63
C LEU A 76 -22.90 1.43 -22.01
N ASP A 77 -21.84 2.19 -22.33
CA ASP A 77 -21.67 2.87 -23.61
C ASP A 77 -21.25 1.91 -24.75
N ASP A 78 -20.72 0.72 -24.40
CA ASP A 78 -20.34 -0.36 -25.33
C ASP A 78 -21.52 -1.29 -25.74
N PHE A 79 -22.74 -1.03 -25.25
CA PHE A 79 -24.00 -1.70 -25.65
C PHE A 79 -24.88 -0.84 -26.56
#